data_AF-A0A2M8AWC4-F1
#
_entry.id   AF-A0A2M8AWC4-F1
#
_cell.length_a   1.000
_cell.length_b   1.000
_cell.length_c   1.000
_cell.angle_alpha   90.00
_cell.angle_beta   90.00
_cell.angle_gamma   90.00
#
_symmetry.space_group_name_H-M   'P 1'
#
loop_
_entity.id
_entity.type
_entity.pdbx_description
1 polymer ?
#
loop_
_entity_poly.entity_id
_entity_poly.type
_entity_poly.pdbx_seq_one_letter_code
_entity_poly.pdbx_strand_id
1 'polypeptide(L)'
;MIDGKSYSEIIFQPDISLGKLGIGLNILARWNEDGFRKKDYDDAGNIIRYVRWAEKGDKPLYARLGTLDRAILGHGFILNHYSNQGTDTSKNILGSEIDVNLKNSGVETVVNNITDPRLFGGRVYCKPLKMLKIDIPILSRIDLGLSGVTDTEPQQGNKDSLTVYGVDLGMPIFGNLLKVYADTAKIQDFGHGMAYGLGGEKHIGWIDANLGYKIEMRNLGEKFVPGVFNSLYEVMRPGTSSLSSAKKSSGWYGETSLGILKAINMEFSMENFKEGEPRVHGGLKVNSELISRITKKNIGVSFSYDQVREKGDNLFNLNAKNSVTTQEIIYGLNDNVILSYIYRGIIDKNGVKTKTASLATKMAF
;
A
#
# COMPACT_ATOMS: atom_id res chain seq x y z
N MET A 1 -12.48 22.41 10.22
CA MET A 1 -12.24 23.06 11.51
C MET A 1 -10.95 22.49 12.07
N ILE A 2 -9.94 23.33 12.31
CA ILE A 2 -8.66 22.95 12.94
C ILE A 2 -8.50 23.86 14.16
N ASP A 3 -8.22 23.29 15.32
CA ASP A 3 -8.06 24.04 16.58
C ASP A 3 -9.27 24.96 16.88
N GLY A 4 -10.50 24.51 16.55
CA GLY A 4 -11.74 25.27 16.75
C GLY A 4 -11.98 26.42 15.75
N LYS A 5 -11.11 26.62 14.75
CA LYS A 5 -11.26 27.67 13.73
C LYS A 5 -11.59 27.07 12.36
N SER A 6 -12.44 27.77 11.60
CA SER A 6 -12.70 27.48 10.18
C SER A 6 -11.61 28.10 9.32
N TYR A 7 -11.12 27.34 8.35
CA TYR A 7 -10.14 27.79 7.36
C TYR A 7 -10.69 27.56 5.96
N SER A 8 -10.45 28.51 5.07
CA SER A 8 -10.51 28.31 3.63
C SER A 8 -9.18 27.70 3.15
N GLU A 9 -9.24 26.85 2.14
CA GLU A 9 -8.10 26.05 1.69
C GLU A 9 -7.98 26.04 0.16
N ILE A 10 -6.77 26.24 -0.34
CA ILE A 10 -6.38 25.98 -1.73
C ILE A 10 -5.14 25.08 -1.70
N ILE A 11 -5.11 24.09 -2.60
CA ILE A 11 -3.97 23.17 -2.73
C ILE A 11 -3.42 23.25 -4.15
N PHE A 12 -2.13 23.56 -4.29
CA PHE A 12 -1.45 23.48 -5.57
C PHE A 12 -0.67 22.17 -5.68
N GLN A 13 -0.96 21.35 -6.69
CA GLN A 13 -0.47 19.96 -6.76
C GLN A 13 0.18 19.61 -8.11
N PRO A 14 1.25 20.30 -8.53
CA PRO A 14 1.94 19.97 -9.77
C PRO A 14 2.51 18.56 -9.70
N ASP A 15 2.47 17.86 -10.84
CA ASP A 15 3.03 16.52 -11.01
C ASP A 15 3.93 16.52 -12.25
N ILE A 16 5.24 16.42 -12.03
CA ILE A 16 6.26 16.60 -13.04
C ILE A 16 7.00 15.28 -13.21
N SER A 17 7.05 14.79 -14.45
CA SER A 17 7.82 13.60 -14.80
C SER A 17 8.85 13.92 -15.88
N LEU A 18 10.13 13.77 -15.55
CA LEU A 18 11.29 14.01 -16.42
C LEU A 18 12.15 12.75 -16.49
N GLY A 19 11.90 11.93 -17.51
CA GLY A 19 12.54 10.62 -17.64
C GLY A 19 12.19 9.72 -16.45
N LYS A 20 13.19 9.29 -15.69
CA LYS A 20 12.99 8.48 -14.46
C LYS A 20 12.60 9.32 -13.25
N LEU A 21 12.85 10.63 -13.26
CA LEU A 21 12.55 11.49 -12.12
C LEU A 21 11.06 11.86 -12.14
N GLY A 22 10.37 11.62 -11.04
CA GLY A 22 9.01 12.09 -10.78
C GLY A 22 8.99 12.97 -9.54
N ILE A 23 8.32 14.13 -9.62
CA ILE A 23 8.15 15.06 -8.51
C ILE A 23 6.67 15.43 -8.44
N GLY A 24 6.03 15.04 -7.35
CA GLY A 24 4.70 15.52 -6.98
C GLY A 24 4.80 16.49 -5.81
N LEU A 25 4.29 17.70 -5.97
CA LEU A 25 4.19 18.66 -4.87
C LEU A 25 2.76 18.69 -4.33
N ASN A 26 2.64 19.22 -3.12
CA ASN A 26 1.39 19.46 -2.43
C ASN A 26 1.50 20.78 -1.68
N ILE A 27 1.35 21.93 -2.33
CA ILE A 27 1.50 23.24 -1.69
C ILE A 27 0.15 23.67 -1.13
N LEU A 28 0.00 23.51 0.17
CA LEU A 28 -1.22 23.82 0.91
C LEU A 28 -1.22 25.27 1.41
N ALA A 29 -2.24 26.03 1.05
CA ALA A 29 -2.49 27.37 1.59
C ALA A 29 -3.83 27.40 2.31
N ARG A 30 -3.79 27.49 3.65
CA ARG A 30 -4.98 27.73 4.49
C ARG A 30 -4.99 29.13 5.06
N TRP A 31 -6.16 29.76 5.08
CA TRP A 31 -6.34 31.07 5.69
C TRP A 31 -7.68 31.20 6.40
N ASN A 32 -7.74 32.09 7.38
CA ASN A 32 -8.94 32.48 8.10
C ASN A 32 -8.91 33.99 8.39
N GLU A 33 -9.77 34.46 9.30
CA GLU A 33 -9.82 35.86 9.74
C GLU A 33 -8.47 36.36 10.33
N ASP A 34 -7.63 35.46 10.85
CA ASP A 34 -6.30 35.79 11.39
C ASP A 34 -5.19 35.79 10.31
N GLY A 35 -5.53 35.50 9.05
CA GLY A 35 -4.60 35.41 7.91
C GLY A 35 -4.17 33.98 7.57
N PHE A 36 -3.01 33.85 6.89
CA PHE A 36 -2.50 32.54 6.45
C PHE A 36 -1.94 31.72 7.62
N ARG A 37 -2.25 30.42 7.64
CA ARG A 37 -1.72 29.47 8.61
C ARG A 37 -0.27 29.09 8.27
N LYS A 38 0.69 29.85 8.80
CA LYS A 38 2.12 29.63 8.57
C LYS A 38 2.62 28.24 9.00
N LYS A 39 2.02 27.65 10.04
CA LYS A 39 2.37 26.32 10.56
C LYS A 39 2.24 25.20 9.54
N ASP A 40 1.51 25.42 8.44
CA ASP A 40 1.35 24.41 7.40
C ASP A 40 2.67 24.09 6.70
N TYR A 41 3.60 25.04 6.65
CA TYR A 41 4.89 24.89 5.98
C TYR A 41 6.00 24.32 6.88
N ASP A 42 5.71 24.07 8.17
CA ASP A 42 6.67 23.47 9.11
C ASP A 42 6.84 21.95 8.85
N ASP A 43 5.88 21.33 8.16
CA ASP A 43 5.88 19.91 7.81
C ASP A 43 6.13 19.73 6.31
N ALA A 44 7.25 19.09 5.95
CA ALA A 44 7.61 18.83 4.57
C ALA A 44 6.55 17.98 3.82
N GLY A 45 5.75 17.17 4.51
CA GLY A 45 4.63 16.43 3.90
C GLY A 45 3.52 17.33 3.36
N ASN A 46 3.41 18.56 3.88
CA ASN A 46 2.49 19.58 3.37
C ASN A 46 3.08 20.40 2.22
N ILE A 47 4.20 19.97 1.64
CA ILE A 47 4.86 20.60 0.49
C ILE A 47 5.20 19.55 -0.56
N ILE A 48 5.72 18.41 -0.12
CA ILE A 48 6.18 17.31 -0.97
C ILE A 48 5.16 16.18 -0.89
N ARG A 49 4.55 15.83 -2.03
CA ARG A 49 3.73 14.62 -2.13
C ARG A 49 4.60 13.41 -2.37
N TYR A 50 5.52 13.53 -3.34
CA TYR A 50 6.57 12.55 -3.55
C TYR A 50 7.73 13.10 -4.37
N VAL A 51 8.91 12.52 -4.16
CA VAL A 51 10.04 12.54 -5.09
C VAL A 51 10.38 11.09 -5.39
N ARG A 52 10.51 10.75 -6.68
CA ARG A 52 10.71 9.37 -7.12
C ARG A 52 11.77 9.30 -8.21
N TRP A 53 12.58 8.26 -8.15
CA TRP A 53 13.46 7.82 -9.22
C TRP A 53 13.00 6.44 -9.73
N ALA A 54 12.65 6.37 -11.00
CA ALA A 54 12.17 5.20 -11.73
C ALA A 54 10.80 4.67 -11.25
N GLU A 55 10.24 3.69 -11.94
CA GLU A 55 9.04 2.97 -11.49
C GLU A 55 9.42 1.75 -10.64
N LYS A 56 8.52 1.30 -9.77
CA LYS A 56 8.79 0.11 -8.94
C LYS A 56 9.03 -1.12 -9.82
N GLY A 57 10.11 -1.85 -9.56
CA GLY A 57 10.57 -2.96 -10.40
C GLY A 57 11.60 -2.60 -11.47
N ASP A 58 11.82 -1.30 -11.74
CA ASP A 58 12.88 -0.86 -12.64
C ASP A 58 14.28 -1.21 -12.11
N LYS A 59 15.22 -1.37 -13.04
CA LYS A 59 16.62 -1.66 -12.74
C LYS A 59 17.52 -0.47 -13.10
N PRO A 60 18.65 -0.30 -12.39
CA PRO A 60 19.05 -1.05 -11.19
C PRO A 60 18.46 -0.50 -9.88
N LEU A 61 17.81 0.66 -9.93
CA LEU A 61 17.38 1.40 -8.74
C LEU A 61 15.98 1.97 -8.95
N TYR A 62 15.12 1.70 -7.98
CA TYR A 62 13.91 2.47 -7.69
C TYR A 62 14.10 3.13 -6.33
N ALA A 63 13.72 4.40 -6.22
CA ALA A 63 13.69 5.10 -4.95
C ALA A 63 12.48 6.03 -4.91
N ARG A 64 11.80 6.09 -3.78
CA ARG A 64 10.67 6.98 -3.55
C ARG A 64 10.75 7.55 -2.15
N LEU A 65 10.56 8.86 -2.06
CA LEU A 65 10.20 9.56 -0.83
C LEU A 65 8.79 10.12 -1.02
N GLY A 66 7.85 9.84 -0.13
CA GLY A 66 6.47 10.32 -0.23
C GLY A 66 5.49 9.43 0.50
N THR A 67 4.20 9.69 0.35
CA THR A 67 3.15 8.81 0.90
C THR A 67 3.31 7.39 0.35
N LEU A 68 3.25 6.41 1.25
CA LEU A 68 3.27 4.99 0.96
C LEU A 68 1.81 4.50 0.95
N ASP A 69 1.34 4.11 -0.23
CA ASP A 69 -0.05 3.69 -0.39
C ASP A 69 -0.19 2.17 -0.30
N ARG A 70 0.76 1.42 -0.89
CA ARG A 70 0.74 -0.04 -0.96
C ARG A 70 2.16 -0.62 -1.05
N ALA A 71 2.97 -0.37 -0.03
CA ALA A 71 4.28 -0.98 0.06
C ALA A 71 4.15 -2.50 0.26
N ILE A 72 5.02 -3.26 -0.39
CA ILE A 72 5.12 -4.73 -0.31
C ILE A 72 6.61 -5.06 -0.22
N LEU A 73 6.95 -6.01 0.66
CA LEU A 73 8.28 -6.63 0.72
C LEU A 73 8.22 -8.10 0.28
N GLY A 74 9.14 -8.51 -0.58
CA GLY A 74 9.19 -9.85 -1.14
C GLY A 74 7.86 -10.25 -1.78
N HIS A 75 7.26 -11.34 -1.29
CA HIS A 75 5.95 -11.79 -1.75
C HIS A 75 4.80 -11.25 -0.89
N GLY A 76 5.03 -10.40 0.10
CA GLY A 76 3.99 -9.85 0.96
C GLY A 76 3.54 -10.77 2.11
N PHE A 77 4.36 -11.72 2.54
CA PHE A 77 4.00 -12.56 3.69
C PHE A 77 4.19 -11.84 5.05
N ILE A 78 5.10 -10.86 5.12
CA ILE A 78 5.38 -10.04 6.31
C ILE A 78 4.71 -8.66 6.23
N LEU A 79 4.94 -7.95 5.12
CA LEU A 79 4.43 -6.60 4.86
C LEU A 79 3.73 -6.59 3.49
N ASN A 80 2.43 -6.33 3.50
CA ASN A 80 1.55 -6.50 2.33
C ASN A 80 0.59 -5.33 2.19
N HIS A 81 0.67 -4.59 1.09
CA HIS A 81 -0.13 -3.39 0.85
C HIS A 81 -0.07 -2.39 2.01
N TYR A 82 1.09 -2.27 2.68
CA TYR A 82 1.26 -1.35 3.79
C TYR A 82 1.07 0.10 3.33
N SER A 83 0.25 0.83 4.07
CA SER A 83 0.10 2.26 3.91
C SER A 83 0.56 2.98 5.16
N ASN A 84 1.31 4.07 4.97
CA ASN A 84 1.68 4.95 6.08
C ASN A 84 0.61 6.03 6.35
N GLN A 85 -0.56 5.98 5.70
CA GLN A 85 -1.62 6.95 5.90
C GLN A 85 -2.40 6.68 7.20
N GLY A 86 -2.42 7.66 8.09
CA GLY A 86 -3.22 7.63 9.31
C GLY A 86 -4.71 7.91 9.09
N THR A 87 -5.43 8.24 10.16
CA THR A 87 -6.88 8.60 10.12
C THR A 87 -7.15 9.87 9.33
N ASP A 88 -6.27 10.87 9.45
CA ASP A 88 -6.36 12.15 8.77
C ASP A 88 -5.68 12.08 7.40
N THR A 89 -6.47 11.92 6.33
CA THR A 89 -5.96 11.85 4.95
C THR A 89 -5.59 13.20 4.36
N SER A 90 -5.79 14.32 5.08
CA SER A 90 -5.31 15.62 4.63
C SER A 90 -3.81 15.81 4.88
N LYS A 91 -3.21 14.97 5.73
CA LYS A 91 -1.79 14.98 6.05
C LYS A 91 -1.06 13.92 5.24
N ASN A 92 -0.06 14.33 4.45
CA ASN A 92 0.84 13.37 3.83
C ASN A 92 1.94 13.02 4.81
N ILE A 93 2.19 11.73 4.99
CA ILE A 93 3.32 11.22 5.77
C ILE A 93 4.41 10.83 4.77
N LEU A 94 5.60 11.42 4.93
CA LEU A 94 6.73 11.15 4.04
C LEU A 94 7.41 9.84 4.44
N GLY A 95 6.99 8.73 3.82
CA GLY A 95 7.71 7.45 3.91
C GLY A 95 8.74 7.30 2.81
N SER A 96 9.54 6.24 2.89
CA SER A 96 10.58 5.93 1.92
C SER A 96 10.51 4.47 1.45
N GLU A 97 10.71 4.26 0.16
CA GLU A 97 11.00 2.95 -0.44
C GLU A 97 12.28 3.04 -1.27
N ILE A 98 13.19 2.09 -1.11
CA ILE A 98 14.39 2.00 -1.95
C ILE A 98 14.62 0.54 -2.33
N ASP A 99 14.63 0.27 -3.63
CA ASP A 99 14.85 -1.06 -4.20
C ASP A 99 16.06 -1.02 -5.14
N VAL A 100 17.05 -1.86 -4.84
CA VAL A 100 18.22 -2.08 -5.69
C VAL A 100 18.13 -3.48 -6.30
N ASN A 101 17.93 -3.53 -7.61
CA ASN A 101 17.67 -4.76 -8.35
C ASN A 101 18.81 -5.06 -9.34
N LEU A 102 19.79 -5.85 -8.88
CA LEU A 102 20.95 -6.25 -9.68
C LEU A 102 20.70 -7.56 -10.45
N LYS A 103 21.67 -7.97 -11.27
CA LYS A 103 21.56 -9.18 -12.11
C LYS A 103 21.37 -10.46 -11.30
N ASN A 104 22.04 -10.56 -10.14
CA ASN A 104 22.16 -11.76 -9.33
C ASN A 104 21.73 -11.57 -7.86
N SER A 105 21.39 -10.36 -7.46
CA SER A 105 21.02 -10.01 -6.09
C SER A 105 20.20 -8.74 -6.07
N GLY A 106 19.63 -8.42 -4.91
CA GLY A 106 19.01 -7.14 -4.69
C GLY A 106 18.65 -6.90 -3.23
N VAL A 107 18.16 -5.69 -3.00
CA VAL A 107 17.72 -5.19 -1.69
C VAL A 107 16.42 -4.43 -1.89
N GLU A 108 15.47 -4.59 -0.99
CA GLU A 108 14.24 -3.81 -0.90
C GLU A 108 14.17 -3.20 0.50
N THR A 109 13.68 -1.97 0.63
CA THR A 109 13.57 -1.28 1.92
C THR A 109 12.30 -0.46 2.01
N VAL A 110 11.76 -0.34 3.23
CA VAL A 110 10.59 0.47 3.55
C VAL A 110 10.84 1.19 4.87
N VAL A 111 10.56 2.49 4.92
CA VAL A 111 10.53 3.27 6.17
C VAL A 111 9.22 4.04 6.18
N ASN A 112 8.44 3.95 7.26
CA ASN A 112 7.10 4.54 7.29
C ASN A 112 7.07 6.06 7.27
N ASN A 113 8.01 6.69 7.95
CA ASN A 113 8.13 8.13 8.05
C ASN A 113 9.60 8.52 8.20
N ILE A 114 10.08 9.48 7.42
CA ILE A 114 11.46 9.96 7.51
C ILE A 114 11.68 11.02 8.60
N THR A 115 10.63 11.70 9.05
CA THR A 115 10.73 12.75 10.09
C THR A 115 10.60 12.18 11.50
N ASP A 116 9.80 11.12 11.65
CA ASP A 116 9.60 10.39 12.89
C ASP A 116 9.54 8.88 12.60
N PRO A 117 10.70 8.25 12.32
CA PRO A 117 10.76 6.88 11.85
C PRO A 117 10.48 5.89 12.98
N ARG A 118 9.51 5.00 12.77
CA ARG A 118 9.11 3.97 13.75
C ARG A 118 9.06 2.57 13.17
N LEU A 119 8.67 2.45 11.90
CA LEU A 119 8.62 1.18 11.19
C LEU A 119 9.71 1.13 10.12
N PHE A 120 10.52 0.09 10.19
CA PHE A 120 11.62 -0.20 9.28
C PHE A 120 11.44 -1.60 8.72
N GLY A 121 11.49 -1.73 7.40
CA GLY A 121 11.42 -2.99 6.68
C GLY A 121 12.56 -3.13 5.70
N GLY A 122 13.04 -4.35 5.54
CA GLY A 122 14.09 -4.67 4.58
C GLY A 122 14.01 -6.11 4.09
N ARG A 123 14.43 -6.32 2.85
CA ARG A 123 14.67 -7.64 2.27
C ARG A 123 15.98 -7.62 1.51
N VAL A 124 16.81 -8.64 1.71
CA VAL A 124 17.99 -8.90 0.87
C VAL A 124 17.79 -10.23 0.16
N TYR A 125 18.15 -10.30 -1.12
CA TYR A 125 17.98 -11.54 -1.88
C TYR A 125 19.12 -11.78 -2.86
N CYS A 126 19.33 -13.05 -3.21
CA CYS A 126 20.33 -13.46 -4.18
C CYS A 126 19.81 -14.58 -5.09
N LYS A 127 20.53 -14.82 -6.19
CA LYS A 127 20.26 -15.89 -7.17
C LYS A 127 21.45 -16.86 -7.18
N PRO A 128 21.50 -17.82 -6.24
CA PRO A 128 22.71 -18.60 -5.94
C PRO A 128 23.29 -19.31 -7.16
N LEU A 129 22.46 -20.02 -7.94
CA LEU A 129 22.91 -20.76 -9.11
C LEU A 129 23.51 -19.83 -10.18
N LYS A 130 22.93 -18.65 -10.38
CA LYS A 130 23.47 -17.64 -11.29
C LYS A 130 24.79 -17.03 -10.81
N MET A 131 24.96 -16.84 -9.49
CA MET A 131 26.22 -16.38 -8.89
C MET A 131 27.33 -17.42 -9.09
N LEU A 132 26.98 -18.70 -8.99
CA LEU A 132 27.89 -19.83 -9.25
C LEU A 132 28.08 -20.13 -10.75
N LYS A 133 27.50 -19.32 -11.65
CA LYS A 133 27.53 -19.50 -13.11
C LYS A 133 26.94 -20.84 -13.58
N ILE A 134 26.04 -21.43 -12.80
CA ILE A 134 25.27 -22.63 -13.16
C ILE A 134 24.03 -22.16 -13.92
N ASP A 135 24.03 -22.34 -15.25
CA ASP A 135 22.97 -21.85 -16.14
C ASP A 135 21.99 -22.96 -16.55
N ILE A 136 21.28 -23.52 -15.58
CA ILE A 136 20.18 -24.44 -15.84
C ILE A 136 18.90 -23.62 -16.05
N PRO A 137 18.17 -23.78 -17.17
CA PRO A 137 16.93 -23.05 -17.41
C PRO A 137 15.98 -23.10 -16.22
N ILE A 138 15.33 -21.97 -15.90
CA ILE A 138 14.43 -21.77 -14.76
C ILE A 138 15.16 -21.81 -13.39
N LEU A 139 15.94 -22.85 -13.11
CA LEU A 139 16.65 -23.01 -11.83
C LEU A 139 17.67 -21.90 -11.60
N SER A 140 18.40 -21.46 -12.62
CA SER A 140 19.36 -20.34 -12.53
C SER A 140 18.70 -19.01 -12.15
N ARG A 141 17.37 -18.94 -12.17
CA ARG A 141 16.59 -17.74 -11.84
C ARG A 141 15.99 -17.76 -10.43
N ILE A 142 16.15 -18.86 -9.69
CA ILE A 142 15.67 -18.99 -8.31
C ILE A 142 16.27 -17.86 -7.47
N ASP A 143 15.41 -17.10 -6.80
CA ASP A 143 15.78 -16.11 -5.81
C ASP A 143 15.54 -16.63 -4.38
N LEU A 144 16.53 -16.42 -3.51
CA LEU A 144 16.44 -16.71 -2.08
C LEU A 144 16.53 -15.39 -1.33
N GLY A 145 15.53 -15.09 -0.50
CA GLY A 145 15.40 -13.84 0.25
C GLY A 145 15.42 -14.03 1.76
N LEU A 146 15.96 -13.03 2.45
CA LEU A 146 15.83 -12.83 3.89
C LEU A 146 15.14 -11.49 4.11
N SER A 147 14.06 -11.49 4.88
CA SER A 147 13.23 -10.31 5.11
C SER A 147 13.03 -10.06 6.59
N GLY A 148 12.93 -8.78 6.97
CA GLY A 148 12.66 -8.36 8.33
C GLY A 148 11.92 -7.03 8.37
N VAL A 149 10.94 -6.91 9.26
CA VAL A 149 10.22 -5.66 9.53
C VAL A 149 10.07 -5.48 11.03
N THR A 150 10.35 -4.29 11.52
CA THR A 150 10.19 -3.91 12.92
C THR A 150 9.42 -2.60 13.03
N ASP A 151 8.43 -2.54 13.93
CA ASP A 151 7.89 -1.28 14.46
C ASP A 151 8.39 -1.12 15.90
N THR A 152 9.09 -0.04 16.19
CA THR A 152 9.66 0.25 17.51
C THR A 152 8.64 0.76 18.53
N GLU A 153 7.47 1.19 18.06
CA GLU A 153 6.37 1.69 18.90
C GLU A 153 5.00 1.27 18.31
N PRO A 154 4.71 -0.05 18.25
CA PRO A 154 3.48 -0.58 17.67
C PRO A 154 2.23 -0.14 18.43
N GLN A 155 2.36 0.28 19.68
CA GLN A 155 1.31 0.91 20.48
C GLN A 155 1.85 2.18 21.12
N GLN A 156 1.12 3.29 20.99
CA GLN A 156 1.55 4.59 21.51
C GLN A 156 1.85 4.50 23.01
N GLY A 157 3.06 4.92 23.40
CA GLY A 157 3.51 4.89 24.80
C GLY A 157 4.04 3.53 25.29
N ASN A 158 4.02 2.48 24.45
CA ASN A 158 4.70 1.21 24.73
C ASN A 158 5.99 1.10 23.89
N LYS A 159 7.11 0.83 24.57
CA LYS A 159 8.44 0.67 23.94
C LYS A 159 8.70 -0.75 23.41
N ASP A 160 7.78 -1.69 23.61
CA ASP A 160 7.93 -3.05 23.09
C ASP A 160 7.83 -3.05 21.56
N SER A 161 8.92 -3.42 20.89
CA SER A 161 8.95 -3.50 19.43
C SER A 161 8.16 -4.70 18.90
N LEU A 162 7.48 -4.54 17.78
CA LEU A 162 6.91 -5.64 17.01
C LEU A 162 7.84 -5.98 15.85
N THR A 163 8.54 -7.12 15.95
CA THR A 163 9.50 -7.56 14.93
C THR A 163 9.05 -8.84 14.26
N VAL A 164 9.13 -8.90 12.95
CA VAL A 164 8.82 -10.07 12.12
C VAL A 164 9.98 -10.32 11.17
N TYR A 165 10.46 -11.55 11.09
CA TYR A 165 11.52 -11.94 10.16
C TYR A 165 11.17 -13.23 9.43
N GLY A 166 11.74 -13.43 8.25
CA GLY A 166 11.42 -14.57 7.42
C GLY A 166 12.42 -14.86 6.31
N VAL A 167 12.22 -16.01 5.71
CA VAL A 167 12.96 -16.51 4.55
C VAL A 167 11.96 -16.77 3.45
N ASP A 168 12.33 -16.41 2.23
CA ASP A 168 11.50 -16.63 1.05
C ASP A 168 12.30 -17.22 -0.10
N LEU A 169 11.62 -18.01 -0.94
CA LEU A 169 12.16 -18.64 -2.13
C LEU A 169 11.23 -18.33 -3.29
N GLY A 170 11.77 -17.79 -4.37
CA GLY A 170 11.04 -17.47 -5.59
C GLY A 170 11.60 -18.16 -6.81
N MET A 171 10.74 -18.67 -7.69
CA MET A 171 11.13 -19.31 -8.95
C MET A 171 10.28 -18.77 -10.10
N PRO A 172 10.84 -17.90 -10.97
CA PRO A 172 10.13 -17.42 -12.15
C PRO A 172 10.15 -18.49 -13.25
N ILE A 173 9.03 -19.20 -13.38
CA ILE A 173 8.84 -20.27 -14.37
C ILE A 173 8.74 -19.66 -15.78
N PHE A 174 7.91 -18.62 -15.94
CA PHE A 174 7.66 -17.97 -17.23
C PHE A 174 7.80 -16.45 -17.16
N GLY A 175 9.03 -15.96 -17.01
CA GLY A 175 9.30 -14.52 -16.94
C GLY A 175 8.46 -13.85 -15.85
N ASN A 176 7.72 -12.80 -16.20
CA ASN A 176 6.78 -12.14 -15.28
C ASN A 176 5.40 -12.82 -15.24
N LEU A 177 5.08 -13.68 -16.21
CA LEU A 177 3.75 -14.30 -16.32
C LEU A 177 3.49 -15.31 -15.21
N LEU A 178 4.52 -16.06 -14.78
CA LEU A 178 4.36 -17.05 -13.72
C LEU A 178 5.62 -17.15 -12.87
N LYS A 179 5.46 -16.79 -11.60
CA LYS A 179 6.37 -17.09 -10.50
C LYS A 179 5.67 -18.04 -9.54
N VAL A 180 6.37 -19.08 -9.11
CA VAL A 180 5.98 -19.88 -7.94
C VAL A 180 6.92 -19.52 -6.80
N TYR A 181 6.42 -19.52 -5.58
CA TYR A 181 7.22 -19.10 -4.43
C TYR A 181 6.73 -19.75 -3.14
N ALA A 182 7.58 -19.70 -2.12
CA ALA A 182 7.27 -20.10 -0.77
C ALA A 182 7.91 -19.12 0.22
N ASP A 183 7.19 -18.85 1.30
CA ASP A 183 7.61 -17.95 2.37
C ASP A 183 7.46 -18.66 3.71
N THR A 184 8.38 -18.39 4.63
CA THR A 184 8.19 -18.68 6.06
C THR A 184 8.59 -17.47 6.87
N ALA A 185 7.84 -17.18 7.92
CA ALA A 185 8.10 -16.03 8.77
C ALA A 185 7.75 -16.36 10.23
N LYS A 186 8.39 -15.63 11.14
CA LYS A 186 8.16 -15.65 12.57
C LYS A 186 7.97 -14.23 13.07
N ILE A 187 6.90 -14.03 13.84
CA ILE A 187 6.72 -12.83 14.65
C ILE A 187 7.49 -13.09 15.96
N GLN A 188 8.44 -12.23 16.29
CA GLN A 188 9.26 -12.36 17.49
C GLN A 188 8.37 -12.43 18.73
N ASP A 189 8.66 -13.34 19.65
CA ASP A 189 7.88 -13.58 20.88
C ASP A 189 6.43 -14.09 20.68
N PHE A 190 6.03 -14.32 19.42
CA PHE A 190 4.73 -14.88 19.03
C PHE A 190 4.92 -16.12 18.13
N GLY A 191 4.09 -16.27 17.10
CA GLY A 191 4.00 -17.44 16.26
C GLY A 191 4.85 -17.42 14.99
N HIS A 192 4.76 -18.50 14.23
CA HIS A 192 5.34 -18.62 12.89
C HIS A 192 4.28 -19.11 11.90
N GLY A 193 4.52 -18.87 10.62
CA GLY A 193 3.67 -19.33 9.53
C GLY A 193 4.47 -19.62 8.27
N MET A 194 3.78 -20.23 7.31
CA MET A 194 4.30 -20.45 5.98
C MET A 194 3.22 -20.18 4.92
N ALA A 195 3.66 -19.77 3.75
CA ALA A 195 2.84 -19.63 2.55
C ALA A 195 3.55 -20.27 1.37
N TYR A 196 2.77 -20.77 0.42
CA TYR A 196 3.24 -21.18 -0.89
C TYR A 196 2.22 -20.73 -1.91
N GLY A 197 2.71 -20.12 -2.98
CA GLY A 197 1.86 -19.41 -3.90
C GLY A 197 2.41 -19.37 -5.30
N LEU A 198 1.55 -18.86 -6.17
CA LEU A 198 1.87 -18.52 -7.54
C LEU A 198 1.29 -17.16 -7.85
N GLY A 199 1.92 -16.46 -8.77
CA GLY A 199 1.43 -15.19 -9.27
C GLY A 199 2.17 -14.75 -10.50
N GLY A 200 1.72 -13.65 -11.08
CA GLY A 200 2.37 -13.06 -12.23
C GLY A 200 1.58 -11.92 -12.81
N GLU A 201 2.16 -11.37 -13.87
CA GLU A 201 1.66 -10.21 -14.57
C GLU A 201 1.65 -10.47 -16.08
N LYS A 202 0.60 -9.99 -16.74
CA LYS A 202 0.44 -10.08 -18.18
C LYS A 202 -0.04 -8.77 -18.76
N HIS A 203 0.75 -8.23 -19.68
CA HIS A 203 0.32 -7.17 -20.57
C HIS A 203 -0.49 -7.75 -21.74
N ILE A 204 -1.67 -7.18 -21.99
CA ILE A 204 -2.63 -7.57 -23.02
C ILE A 204 -2.72 -6.43 -24.04
N GLY A 205 -1.87 -6.48 -25.06
CA GLY A 205 -1.62 -5.34 -25.95
C GLY A 205 -2.83 -4.86 -26.77
N TRP A 206 -3.79 -5.73 -27.12
CA TRP A 206 -4.94 -5.34 -27.96
C TRP A 206 -5.97 -4.46 -27.24
N ILE A 207 -5.91 -4.36 -25.90
CA ILE A 207 -6.71 -3.44 -25.07
C ILE A 207 -5.85 -2.53 -24.19
N ASP A 208 -4.51 -2.56 -24.37
CA ASP A 208 -3.56 -1.90 -23.48
C ASP A 208 -3.92 -2.13 -22.00
N ALA A 209 -4.04 -3.40 -21.63
CA ALA A 209 -4.39 -3.80 -20.27
C ALA A 209 -3.24 -4.52 -19.58
N ASN A 210 -3.11 -4.30 -18.27
CA ASN A 210 -2.16 -5.00 -17.40
C ASN A 210 -2.96 -5.79 -16.38
N LEU A 211 -2.85 -7.11 -16.43
CA LEU A 211 -3.44 -8.03 -15.47
C LEU A 211 -2.35 -8.51 -14.51
N GLY A 212 -2.54 -8.29 -13.22
CA GLY A 212 -1.78 -8.94 -12.15
C GLY A 212 -2.65 -9.98 -11.44
N TYR A 213 -2.05 -11.09 -11.01
CA TYR A 213 -2.75 -12.08 -10.21
C TYR A 213 -1.81 -12.78 -9.23
N LYS A 214 -2.37 -13.24 -8.11
CA LYS A 214 -1.65 -13.96 -7.07
C LYS A 214 -2.60 -14.87 -6.31
N ILE A 215 -2.19 -16.10 -6.05
CA ILE A 215 -2.93 -17.09 -5.28
C ILE A 215 -1.95 -17.78 -4.34
N GLU A 216 -2.28 -17.84 -3.06
CA GLU A 216 -1.48 -18.47 -2.02
C GLU A 216 -2.32 -19.44 -1.21
N MET A 217 -1.70 -20.55 -0.83
CA MET A 217 -2.12 -21.34 0.32
C MET A 217 -1.25 -20.97 1.51
N ARG A 218 -1.87 -20.80 2.67
CA ARG A 218 -1.21 -20.36 3.91
C ARG A 218 -1.48 -21.36 5.03
N ASN A 219 -0.42 -21.75 5.73
CA ASN A 219 -0.46 -22.55 6.94
C ASN A 219 0.08 -21.69 8.09
N LEU A 220 -0.81 -21.28 8.99
CA LEU A 220 -0.55 -20.30 10.03
C LEU A 220 -0.49 -21.01 11.38
N GLY A 221 0.63 -20.88 12.10
CA GLY A 221 0.75 -21.37 13.47
C GLY A 221 -0.09 -20.55 14.45
N GLU A 222 -0.19 -21.02 15.69
CA GLU A 222 -0.74 -20.19 16.77
C GLU A 222 0.08 -18.91 16.92
N LYS A 223 -0.59 -17.82 17.26
CA LYS A 223 0.00 -16.48 17.45
C LYS A 223 0.66 -15.89 16.20
N PHE A 224 0.26 -16.33 15.01
CA PHE A 224 0.79 -15.81 13.75
C PHE A 224 -0.33 -15.23 12.88
N VAL A 225 -0.15 -13.97 12.47
CA VAL A 225 -1.02 -13.26 11.52
C VAL A 225 -0.17 -12.91 10.30
N PRO A 226 -0.52 -13.35 9.08
CA PRO A 226 0.23 -13.02 7.87
C PRO A 226 0.01 -11.55 7.49
N GLY A 227 1.03 -10.89 6.90
CA GLY A 227 0.91 -9.50 6.49
C GLY A 227 0.49 -8.58 7.64
N VAL A 228 1.16 -8.69 8.80
CA VAL A 228 0.83 -7.91 10.00
C VAL A 228 0.85 -6.42 9.67
N PHE A 229 1.86 -5.98 8.93
CA PHE A 229 1.98 -4.62 8.41
C PHE A 229 1.24 -4.53 7.07
N ASN A 230 0.02 -4.00 7.11
CA ASN A 230 -0.89 -3.91 5.96
C ASN A 230 -1.54 -2.53 5.82
N SER A 231 -2.47 -2.39 4.87
CA SER A 231 -3.18 -1.13 4.55
C SER A 231 -3.92 -0.51 5.75
N LEU A 232 -4.35 -1.34 6.69
CA LEU A 232 -5.06 -0.92 7.90
C LEU A 232 -4.13 -0.70 9.09
N TYR A 233 -2.83 -0.99 8.99
CA TYR A 233 -1.93 -1.00 10.13
C TYR A 233 -1.87 0.33 10.86
N GLU A 234 -1.75 1.46 10.15
CA GLU A 234 -1.66 2.79 10.78
C GLU A 234 -2.98 3.28 11.40
N VAL A 235 -4.11 2.73 10.96
CA VAL A 235 -5.46 3.14 11.42
C VAL A 235 -5.97 2.19 12.51
N MET A 236 -5.60 0.92 12.43
CA MET A 236 -6.12 -0.19 13.24
C MET A 236 -4.96 -1.08 13.70
N ARG A 237 -4.00 -0.48 14.42
CA ARG A 237 -2.79 -1.17 14.89
C ARG A 237 -3.17 -2.45 15.67
N PRO A 238 -2.69 -3.64 15.25
CA PRO A 238 -2.97 -4.88 15.97
C PRO A 238 -2.27 -4.83 17.32
N GLY A 239 -3.03 -4.95 18.41
CA GLY A 239 -2.45 -5.03 19.73
C GLY A 239 -1.79 -6.38 20.01
N THR A 240 -0.89 -6.43 21.00
CA THR A 240 -0.24 -7.68 21.45
C THR A 240 -1.24 -8.75 21.87
N SER A 241 -2.41 -8.35 22.36
CA SER A 241 -3.52 -9.26 22.69
C SER A 241 -4.14 -9.91 21.45
N SER A 242 -4.27 -9.19 20.34
CA SER A 242 -4.76 -9.73 19.06
C SER A 242 -3.79 -10.76 18.47
N LEU A 243 -2.49 -10.48 18.55
CA LEU A 243 -1.47 -11.46 18.15
C LEU A 243 -1.46 -12.68 19.09
N SER A 244 -1.59 -12.48 20.40
CA SER A 244 -1.61 -13.57 21.38
C SER A 244 -2.82 -14.50 21.25
N SER A 245 -3.95 -14.00 20.76
CA SER A 245 -5.19 -14.75 20.60
C SER A 245 -5.33 -15.42 19.23
N ALA A 246 -4.44 -15.12 18.28
CA ALA A 246 -4.49 -15.71 16.95
C ALA A 246 -4.33 -17.24 17.04
N LYS A 247 -5.32 -17.96 16.52
CA LYS A 247 -5.34 -19.43 16.53
C LYS A 247 -4.61 -20.00 15.34
N LYS A 248 -4.11 -21.22 15.48
CA LYS A 248 -3.61 -22.02 14.35
C LYS A 248 -4.68 -22.12 13.28
N SER A 249 -4.30 -21.88 12.03
CA SER A 249 -5.24 -21.85 10.91
C SER A 249 -4.57 -22.26 9.61
N SER A 250 -5.41 -22.51 8.60
CA SER A 250 -4.99 -22.72 7.22
C SER A 250 -6.05 -22.17 6.29
N GLY A 251 -5.65 -21.78 5.09
CA GLY A 251 -6.58 -21.32 4.07
C GLY A 251 -5.86 -20.67 2.92
N TRP A 252 -6.56 -19.79 2.21
CA TRP A 252 -6.07 -19.22 0.96
C TRP A 252 -6.12 -17.70 0.97
N TYR A 253 -5.24 -17.11 0.17
CA TYR A 253 -5.24 -15.70 -0.21
C TYR A 253 -5.27 -15.60 -1.72
N GLY A 254 -6.12 -14.72 -2.25
CA GLY A 254 -6.19 -14.41 -3.65
C GLY A 254 -6.12 -12.90 -3.87
N GLU A 255 -5.41 -12.48 -4.91
CA GLU A 255 -5.33 -11.09 -5.33
C GLU A 255 -5.34 -11.00 -6.85
N THR A 256 -5.99 -9.97 -7.37
CA THR A 256 -5.99 -9.62 -8.79
C THR A 256 -5.97 -8.11 -8.96
N SER A 257 -5.32 -7.65 -10.02
CA SER A 257 -5.33 -6.25 -10.43
C SER A 257 -5.52 -6.15 -11.94
N LEU A 258 -6.26 -5.14 -12.39
CA LEU A 258 -6.52 -4.88 -13.78
C LEU A 258 -6.42 -3.37 -14.06
N GLY A 259 -5.38 -2.99 -14.79
CA GLY A 259 -5.25 -1.66 -15.39
C GLY A 259 -5.67 -1.70 -16.85
N ILE A 260 -6.52 -0.80 -17.32
CA ILE A 260 -6.96 -0.69 -18.73
C ILE A 260 -6.67 0.73 -19.22
N LEU A 261 -5.91 0.85 -20.31
CA LEU A 261 -5.58 2.13 -20.98
C LEU A 261 -4.97 3.18 -20.04
N LYS A 262 -4.35 2.74 -18.93
CA LYS A 262 -3.96 3.59 -17.78
C LYS A 262 -5.09 4.45 -17.18
N ALA A 263 -6.31 4.21 -17.62
CA ALA A 263 -7.49 5.00 -17.32
C ALA A 263 -8.32 4.37 -16.22
N ILE A 264 -8.50 3.05 -16.28
CA ILE A 264 -9.21 2.28 -15.25
C ILE A 264 -8.17 1.45 -14.52
N ASN A 265 -8.16 1.51 -13.20
CA ASN A 265 -7.36 0.63 -12.37
C ASN A 265 -8.30 -0.02 -11.35
N MET A 266 -8.29 -1.34 -11.32
CA MET A 266 -9.05 -2.15 -10.38
C MET A 266 -8.10 -3.05 -9.63
N GLU A 267 -8.39 -3.29 -8.37
CA GLU A 267 -7.66 -4.23 -7.53
C GLU A 267 -8.62 -4.89 -6.56
N PHE A 268 -8.37 -6.16 -6.28
CA PHE A 268 -9.15 -6.93 -5.34
C PHE A 268 -8.25 -7.95 -4.66
N SER A 269 -8.35 -8.06 -3.34
CA SER A 269 -7.74 -9.17 -2.60
C SER A 269 -8.69 -9.71 -1.55
N MET A 270 -8.54 -11.00 -1.26
CA MET A 270 -9.38 -11.69 -0.29
C MET A 270 -8.60 -12.82 0.39
N GLU A 271 -8.82 -12.92 1.69
CA GLU A 271 -8.38 -14.04 2.52
C GLU A 271 -9.57 -14.91 2.90
N ASN A 272 -9.32 -16.20 3.05
CA ASN A 272 -10.28 -17.11 3.64
C ASN A 272 -9.53 -18.17 4.45
N PHE A 273 -9.75 -18.16 5.77
CA PHE A 273 -9.07 -19.02 6.72
C PHE A 273 -10.10 -19.81 7.54
N LYS A 274 -9.72 -21.02 8.00
CA LYS A 274 -10.57 -21.83 8.89
C LYS A 274 -10.86 -21.13 10.22
N GLU A 275 -9.82 -20.55 10.81
CA GLU A 275 -9.85 -19.70 12.01
C GLU A 275 -9.09 -18.38 11.72
N GLY A 276 -9.39 -17.33 12.49
CA GLY A 276 -8.77 -16.02 12.37
C GLY A 276 -9.67 -14.97 11.72
N GLU A 277 -9.08 -13.84 11.37
CA GLU A 277 -9.77 -12.64 10.88
C GLU A 277 -9.39 -12.39 9.41
N PRO A 278 -10.09 -13.01 8.44
CA PRO A 278 -9.76 -12.86 7.03
C PRO A 278 -10.01 -11.44 6.54
N ARG A 279 -9.15 -10.90 5.69
CA ARG A 279 -9.33 -9.57 5.09
C ARG A 279 -9.92 -9.61 3.69
N VAL A 280 -10.56 -8.51 3.32
CA VAL A 280 -10.93 -8.19 1.94
C VAL A 280 -10.51 -6.77 1.62
N HIS A 281 -10.01 -6.59 0.41
CA HIS A 281 -9.67 -5.29 -0.16
C HIS A 281 -10.31 -5.16 -1.54
N GLY A 282 -10.81 -3.98 -1.86
CA GLY A 282 -11.26 -3.64 -3.21
C GLY A 282 -10.94 -2.18 -3.53
N GLY A 283 -10.37 -1.94 -4.71
CA GLY A 283 -10.06 -0.61 -5.21
C GLY A 283 -10.51 -0.43 -6.65
N LEU A 284 -11.02 0.75 -6.97
CA LEU A 284 -11.36 1.20 -8.31
C LEU A 284 -10.91 2.64 -8.48
N LYS A 285 -10.21 2.93 -9.55
CA LYS A 285 -9.87 4.30 -9.98
C LYS A 285 -10.15 4.46 -11.45
N VAL A 286 -10.96 5.46 -11.79
CA VAL A 286 -11.26 5.89 -13.15
C VAL A 286 -10.71 7.29 -13.34
N ASN A 287 -9.77 7.44 -14.26
CA ASN A 287 -9.13 8.71 -14.59
C ASN A 287 -10.11 9.63 -15.34
N SER A 288 -9.98 10.93 -15.10
CA SER A 288 -10.76 11.98 -15.74
C SER A 288 -10.65 11.98 -17.26
N GLU A 289 -9.50 11.59 -17.80
CA GLU A 289 -9.28 11.54 -19.24
C GLU A 289 -10.28 10.61 -19.94
N LEU A 290 -10.60 9.45 -19.35
CA LEU A 290 -11.54 8.51 -19.95
C LEU A 290 -12.97 9.06 -19.98
N ILE A 291 -13.42 9.62 -18.86
CA ILE A 291 -14.77 10.19 -18.78
C ILE A 291 -14.88 11.44 -19.66
N SER A 292 -13.80 12.21 -19.81
CA SER A 292 -13.75 13.38 -20.69
C SER A 292 -14.00 13.03 -22.16
N ARG A 293 -13.47 11.89 -22.63
CA ARG A 293 -13.67 11.43 -24.01
C ARG A 293 -15.14 11.11 -24.32
N ILE A 294 -15.91 10.67 -23.32
CA ILE A 294 -17.32 10.28 -23.48
C ILE A 294 -18.25 11.46 -23.22
N THR A 295 -18.00 12.22 -22.16
CA THR A 295 -18.94 13.22 -21.63
C THR A 295 -18.55 14.66 -21.90
N LYS A 296 -17.33 14.90 -22.41
CA LYS A 296 -16.67 16.23 -22.47
C LYS A 296 -16.53 16.90 -21.09
N LYS A 297 -16.60 16.12 -20.01
CA LYS A 297 -16.39 16.57 -18.63
C LYS A 297 -15.20 15.84 -18.03
N ASN A 298 -14.29 16.59 -17.40
CA ASN A 298 -13.08 16.06 -16.77
C ASN A 298 -13.42 15.46 -15.39
N ILE A 299 -14.11 14.33 -15.36
CA ILE A 299 -14.58 13.71 -14.11
C ILE A 299 -13.73 12.48 -13.80
N GLY A 300 -13.03 12.46 -12.67
CA GLY A 300 -12.37 11.27 -12.14
C GLY A 300 -13.12 10.73 -10.92
N VAL A 301 -13.07 9.42 -10.71
CA VAL A 301 -13.66 8.78 -9.53
C VAL A 301 -12.68 7.75 -8.98
N SER A 302 -12.50 7.71 -7.67
CA SER A 302 -11.84 6.61 -6.99
C SER A 302 -12.66 6.09 -5.81
N PHE A 303 -12.55 4.79 -5.56
CA PHE A 303 -13.18 4.08 -4.47
C PHE A 303 -12.16 3.08 -3.93
N SER A 304 -12.01 3.02 -2.61
CA SER A 304 -11.30 1.92 -1.93
C SER A 304 -12.08 1.44 -0.72
N TYR A 305 -11.96 0.14 -0.45
CA TYR A 305 -12.57 -0.54 0.67
C TYR A 305 -11.60 -1.57 1.23
N ASP A 306 -11.31 -1.45 2.52
CA ASP A 306 -10.52 -2.41 3.29
C ASP A 306 -11.34 -2.87 4.48
N GLN A 307 -11.38 -4.18 4.73
CA GLN A 307 -12.08 -4.73 5.88
C GLN A 307 -11.36 -5.96 6.42
N VAL A 308 -11.22 -6.01 7.74
CA VAL A 308 -10.99 -7.26 8.47
C VAL A 308 -12.36 -7.87 8.80
N ARG A 309 -12.65 -9.06 8.27
CA ARG A 309 -13.99 -9.64 8.30
C ARG A 309 -14.25 -10.42 9.58
N GLU A 310 -15.48 -10.32 10.06
CA GLU A 310 -16.04 -11.23 11.06
C GLU A 310 -16.71 -12.43 10.36
N LYS A 311 -16.77 -13.56 11.06
CA LYS A 311 -17.38 -14.78 10.52
C LYS A 311 -18.87 -14.57 10.27
N GLY A 312 -19.29 -14.69 9.01
CA GLY A 312 -20.68 -14.48 8.59
C GLY A 312 -20.95 -13.13 7.91
N ASP A 313 -19.95 -12.25 7.84
CA ASP A 313 -20.08 -10.99 7.12
C ASP A 313 -20.30 -11.20 5.62
N ASN A 314 -21.31 -10.49 5.08
CA ASN A 314 -21.47 -10.33 3.64
C ASN A 314 -20.24 -9.65 3.04
N LEU A 315 -19.83 -10.08 1.84
CA LEU A 315 -18.79 -9.38 1.09
C LEU A 315 -19.24 -7.95 0.78
N PHE A 316 -18.33 -6.99 0.94
CA PHE A 316 -18.56 -5.56 0.66
C PHE A 316 -19.69 -4.92 1.45
N ASN A 317 -19.82 -5.25 2.74
CA ASN A 317 -20.70 -4.50 3.63
C ASN A 317 -20.03 -3.18 4.05
N LEU A 318 -20.44 -2.07 3.42
CA LEU A 318 -19.93 -0.72 3.71
C LEU A 318 -20.20 -0.22 5.14
N ASN A 319 -21.02 -0.94 5.92
CA ASN A 319 -21.28 -0.65 7.33
C ASN A 319 -20.61 -1.64 8.28
N ALA A 320 -19.76 -2.54 7.77
CA ALA A 320 -19.09 -3.52 8.61
C ALA A 320 -18.09 -2.87 9.57
N LYS A 321 -17.89 -3.51 10.71
CA LYS A 321 -16.83 -3.14 11.65
C LYS A 321 -15.46 -3.42 11.06
N ASN A 322 -14.44 -2.82 11.67
CA ASN A 322 -13.04 -2.97 11.30
C ASN A 322 -12.82 -2.72 9.79
N SER A 323 -13.44 -1.65 9.29
CA SER A 323 -13.45 -1.28 7.88
C SER A 323 -13.05 0.17 7.64
N VAL A 324 -12.45 0.41 6.48
CA VAL A 324 -12.11 1.72 5.95
C VAL A 324 -12.64 1.81 4.54
N THR A 325 -13.41 2.87 4.26
CA THR A 325 -13.89 3.20 2.92
C THR A 325 -13.38 4.58 2.53
N THR A 326 -12.78 4.71 1.35
CA THR A 326 -12.39 6.00 0.80
C THR A 326 -13.05 6.20 -0.56
N GLN A 327 -13.56 7.40 -0.80
CA GLN A 327 -14.20 7.81 -2.04
C GLN A 327 -13.60 9.14 -2.45
N GLU A 328 -13.18 9.28 -3.70
CA GLU A 328 -12.75 10.56 -4.26
C GLU A 328 -13.53 10.83 -5.53
N ILE A 329 -14.05 12.04 -5.66
CA ILE A 329 -14.61 12.56 -6.91
C ILE A 329 -13.78 13.77 -7.30
N ILE A 330 -13.33 13.75 -8.56
CA ILE A 330 -12.52 14.79 -9.16
C ILE A 330 -13.35 15.42 -10.28
N TYR A 331 -13.43 16.74 -10.33
CA TYR A 331 -14.13 17.50 -11.38
C TYR A 331 -13.23 18.63 -11.90
N GLY A 332 -12.76 18.52 -13.15
CA GLY A 332 -12.04 19.59 -13.82
C GLY A 332 -12.96 20.75 -14.17
N LEU A 333 -12.68 21.92 -13.61
CA LEU A 333 -13.31 23.20 -13.97
C LEU A 333 -12.79 23.69 -15.33
N ASN A 334 -11.50 23.48 -15.58
CA ASN A 334 -10.83 23.66 -16.87
C ASN A 334 -9.58 22.73 -16.90
N ASP A 335 -8.72 22.88 -17.91
CA ASP A 335 -7.53 22.04 -18.07
C ASP A 335 -6.54 22.15 -16.89
N ASN A 336 -6.58 23.27 -16.16
CA ASN A 336 -5.61 23.61 -15.13
C ASN A 336 -6.18 23.63 -13.71
N VAL A 337 -7.50 23.56 -13.55
CA VAL A 337 -8.17 23.69 -12.25
C VAL A 337 -9.14 22.54 -12.06
N ILE A 338 -8.98 21.85 -10.95
CA ILE A 338 -9.69 20.64 -10.59
C ILE A 338 -10.26 20.80 -9.18
N LEU A 339 -11.53 20.47 -8.99
CA LEU A 339 -12.13 20.27 -7.67
C LEU A 339 -12.01 18.80 -7.29
N SER A 340 -11.62 18.54 -6.06
CA SER A 340 -11.43 17.21 -5.50
C SER A 340 -12.21 17.11 -4.20
N TYR A 341 -13.20 16.23 -4.18
CA TYR A 341 -13.93 15.89 -2.97
C TYR A 341 -13.51 14.49 -2.52
N ILE A 342 -12.99 14.37 -1.31
CA ILE A 342 -12.60 13.11 -0.69
C ILE A 342 -13.50 12.86 0.52
N TYR A 343 -14.16 11.72 0.54
CA TYR A 343 -14.87 11.21 1.70
C TYR A 343 -14.17 9.96 2.21
N ARG A 344 -13.93 9.89 3.52
CA ARG A 344 -13.40 8.71 4.20
C ARG A 344 -14.26 8.34 5.38
N GLY A 345 -14.66 7.07 5.44
CA GLY A 345 -15.36 6.47 6.57
C GLY A 345 -14.51 5.37 7.20
N ILE A 346 -14.37 5.42 8.51
CA ILE A 346 -13.70 4.39 9.32
C ILE A 346 -14.71 3.88 10.33
N ILE A 347 -14.86 2.55 10.41
CA ILE A 347 -15.65 1.90 11.45
C ILE A 347 -14.68 0.98 12.20
N ASP A 348 -14.40 1.29 13.46
CA ASP A 348 -13.46 0.49 14.25
C ASP A 348 -14.07 -0.86 14.67
N LYS A 349 -13.26 -1.69 15.37
CA LYS A 349 -13.68 -2.99 15.91
C LYS A 349 -14.85 -2.90 16.90
N ASN A 350 -15.07 -1.74 17.52
CA ASN A 350 -16.16 -1.51 18.47
C ASN A 350 -17.41 -0.95 17.78
N GLY A 351 -17.35 -0.65 16.48
CA GLY A 351 -18.42 -0.03 15.71
C GLY A 351 -18.46 1.50 15.78
N VAL A 352 -17.45 2.14 16.39
CA VAL A 352 -17.34 3.60 16.44
C VAL A 352 -17.02 4.11 15.04
N LYS A 353 -17.85 5.03 14.55
CA LYS A 353 -17.73 5.60 13.21
C LYS A 353 -16.99 6.93 13.24
N THR A 354 -15.91 7.03 12.48
CA THR A 354 -15.22 8.30 12.18
C THR A 354 -15.42 8.61 10.70
N LYS A 355 -15.81 9.84 10.40
CA LYS A 355 -16.01 10.31 9.02
C LYS A 355 -15.26 11.60 8.80
N THR A 356 -14.55 11.66 7.68
CA THR A 356 -13.85 12.86 7.23
C THR A 356 -14.30 13.17 5.81
N ALA A 357 -14.60 14.44 5.54
CA ALA A 357 -14.86 14.93 4.20
C ALA A 357 -13.96 16.14 3.96
N SER A 358 -13.27 16.14 2.83
CA SER A 358 -12.34 17.19 2.43
C SER A 358 -12.69 17.65 1.02
N LEU A 359 -12.76 18.96 0.83
CA LEU A 359 -12.91 19.58 -0.49
C LEU A 359 -11.65 20.40 -0.75
N ALA A 360 -10.97 20.10 -1.85
CA ALA A 360 -9.77 20.80 -2.27
C ALA A 360 -9.93 21.30 -3.71
N THR A 361 -9.48 22.52 -3.97
CA THR A 361 -9.19 22.97 -5.33
C THR A 361 -7.73 22.65 -5.61
N LYS A 362 -7.49 21.78 -6.59
CA LYS A 362 -6.19 21.38 -7.13
C LYS A 362 -5.94 22.17 -8.42
N MET A 363 -4.82 22.87 -8.51
CA MET A 363 -4.38 23.44 -9.79
C MET A 363 -3.24 22.58 -10.35
N ALA A 364 -3.32 22.24 -11.63
CA ALA A 364 -2.32 21.52 -12.41
C ALA A 364 -1.92 22.42 -13.59
N PHE A 365 -0.63 22.46 -13.93
CA PHE A 365 -0.12 23.21 -15.08
C PHE A 365 0.92 22.38 -15.82
#